data_AF-A0A453FMJ0-F1
#
_entry.id   AF-A0A453FMJ0-F1
#
_cell.length_a   1.000
_cell.length_b   1.000
_cell.length_c   1.000
_cell.angle_alpha   90.00
_cell.angle_beta   90.00
_cell.angle_gamma   90.00
#
_symmetry.space_group_name_H-M   'P 1'
#
loop_
_entity.id
_entity.type
_entity.pdbx_description
1 polymer ?
#
loop_
_entity_poly.entity_id
_entity_poly.type
_entity_poly.pdbx_seq_one_letter_code
_entity_poly.pdbx_strand_id
1 'polypeptide(L)'
;VPSADSATADESLEMTVLTVFGDSVLKLQKEAPVEVLQRLVNCLDRCASRTGSLPIQTVGLLPLHCSRFSLGCLQMMFSLCSCILKTSSYPAVSETSKVSISILTKRCEVILGQFLADENDLGILQNR
;
A
#
# COMPACT_ATOMS: atom_id res chain seq x y z
N VAL A 1 -17.34 -23.55 -4.61
CA VAL A 1 -17.14 -22.18 -5.16
C VAL A 1 -17.82 -21.23 -4.20
N PRO A 2 -17.12 -20.22 -3.65
CA PRO A 2 -17.76 -19.20 -2.80
C PRO A 2 -18.87 -18.50 -3.59
N SER A 3 -19.95 -18.08 -2.94
CA SER A 3 -21.00 -17.30 -3.60
C SER A 3 -20.46 -15.93 -4.02
N ALA A 4 -21.05 -15.32 -5.06
CA ALA A 4 -20.74 -13.93 -5.40
C ALA A 4 -20.97 -12.98 -4.21
N ASP A 5 -21.98 -13.28 -3.39
CA ASP A 5 -22.31 -12.51 -2.17
C ASP A 5 -21.27 -12.67 -1.05
N SER A 6 -20.61 -13.83 -0.96
CA SER A 6 -19.55 -14.02 0.02
C SER A 6 -18.26 -13.31 -0.40
N ALA A 7 -17.94 -13.31 -1.70
CA ALA A 7 -16.76 -12.62 -2.21
C ALA A 7 -16.85 -11.09 -2.07
N THR A 8 -18.04 -10.51 -2.21
CA THR A 8 -18.27 -9.08 -2.01
C THR A 8 -18.25 -8.68 -0.54
N ALA A 9 -18.78 -9.53 0.34
CA ALA A 9 -18.68 -9.34 1.79
C ALA A 9 -17.22 -9.34 2.26
N ASP A 10 -16.40 -10.27 1.74
CA ASP A 10 -14.97 -10.35 2.05
C ASP A 10 -14.22 -9.10 1.57
N GLU A 11 -14.46 -8.62 0.34
CA GLU A 11 -13.85 -7.38 -0.17
C GLU A 11 -14.23 -6.15 0.69
N SER A 12 -15.49 -6.04 1.09
CA SER A 12 -15.96 -4.96 1.97
C SER A 12 -15.30 -5.01 3.35
N LEU A 13 -15.14 -6.21 3.90
CA LEU A 13 -14.45 -6.41 5.17
C LEU A 13 -12.98 -6.02 5.07
N GLU A 14 -12.27 -6.47 4.03
CA GLU A 14 -10.87 -6.11 3.79
C GLU A 14 -10.67 -4.59 3.73
N MET A 15 -11.51 -3.89 2.98
CA MET A 15 -11.46 -2.42 2.87
C MET A 15 -11.81 -1.72 4.19
N THR A 16 -12.73 -2.26 4.97
CA THR A 16 -13.07 -1.75 6.31
C THR A 16 -11.89 -1.91 7.26
N VAL A 17 -11.25 -3.09 7.26
CA VAL A 17 -10.06 -3.37 8.07
C VAL A 17 -8.93 -2.42 7.71
N LEU A 18 -8.67 -2.21 6.41
CA LEU A 18 -7.67 -1.25 5.96
C LEU A 18 -7.96 0.18 6.45
N THR A 19 -9.22 0.61 6.37
CA THR A 19 -9.64 1.95 6.82
C THR A 19 -9.42 2.12 8.32
N VAL A 20 -9.88 1.17 9.14
CA VAL A 20 -9.67 1.19 10.59
C VAL A 20 -8.18 1.16 10.94
N PHE A 21 -7.41 0.30 10.26
CA PHE A 21 -5.97 0.20 10.47
C PHE A 21 -5.24 1.50 10.14
N GLY A 22 -5.53 2.11 8.99
CA GLY A 22 -4.95 3.38 8.60
C GLY A 22 -5.40 4.52 9.51
N ASP A 23 -6.70 4.79 9.54
CA ASP A 23 -7.24 5.99 10.17
C ASP A 23 -7.26 5.93 11.68
N SER A 24 -7.67 4.81 12.27
CA SER A 24 -7.78 4.68 13.73
C SER A 24 -6.48 4.19 14.36
N VAL A 25 -5.77 3.26 13.72
CA VAL A 25 -4.58 2.63 14.32
C VAL A 25 -3.28 3.31 13.92
N LEU A 26 -3.12 3.93 12.75
CA LEU A 26 -1.84 4.55 12.35
C LEU A 26 -1.84 6.07 12.43
N LYS A 27 -2.91 6.74 11.97
CA LYS A 27 -2.99 8.21 11.96
C LYS A 27 -3.15 8.84 13.34
N LEU A 28 -3.84 8.16 14.26
CA LEU A 28 -4.14 8.68 15.59
C LEU A 28 -3.08 8.32 16.66
N GLN A 29 -2.04 7.57 16.33
CA GLN A 29 -1.02 7.17 17.29
C GLN A 29 -0.10 8.33 17.65
N LYS A 30 0.16 8.48 18.95
CA LYS A 30 1.03 9.52 19.50
C LYS A 30 2.22 8.99 20.29
N GLU A 31 2.11 7.77 20.84
CA GLU A 31 3.07 7.24 21.82
C GLU A 31 3.64 5.87 21.45
N ALA A 32 3.31 5.35 20.27
CA ALA A 32 3.82 4.05 19.83
C ALA A 32 5.34 4.14 19.57
N PRO A 33 6.15 3.16 20.04
CA PRO A 33 7.56 3.08 19.68
C PRO A 33 7.75 3.00 18.16
N VAL A 34 8.82 3.60 17.67
CA VAL A 34 9.09 3.70 16.21
C VAL A 34 9.19 2.32 15.56
N GLU A 35 9.69 1.31 16.29
CA GLU A 35 9.82 -0.07 15.81
C GLU A 35 8.45 -0.72 15.57
N VAL A 36 7.45 -0.36 16.40
CA VAL A 36 6.08 -0.83 16.23
C VAL A 36 5.46 -0.16 15.00
N LEU A 37 5.61 1.15 14.86
CA LEU A 37 5.14 1.89 13.68
C LEU A 37 5.77 1.34 12.38
N GLN A 38 7.08 1.08 12.39
CA GLN A 38 7.78 0.45 11.27
C GLN A 38 7.20 -0.91 10.92
N ARG A 39 6.94 -1.78 11.89
CA ARG A 39 6.34 -3.10 11.63
C ARG A 39 4.95 -3.00 11.03
N LEU A 40 4.12 -2.09 11.56
CA LEU A 40 2.75 -1.89 11.08
C LEU A 40 2.72 -1.33 9.65
N VAL A 41 3.54 -0.32 9.36
CA VAL A 41 3.63 0.25 8.01
C VAL A 41 4.26 -0.74 7.03
N ASN A 42 5.25 -1.55 7.45
CA ASN A 42 5.77 -2.64 6.60
C ASN A 42 4.72 -3.73 6.32
N CYS A 43 3.80 -3.99 7.25
CA CYS A 43 2.68 -4.90 7.01
C CYS A 43 1.79 -4.36 5.88
N LEU A 44 1.48 -3.06 5.93
CA LEU A 44 0.73 -2.37 4.88
C LEU A 44 1.45 -2.40 3.53
N ASP A 45 2.77 -2.17 3.52
CA ASP A 45 3.60 -2.23 2.31
C ASP A 45 3.60 -3.63 1.67
N ARG A 46 3.69 -4.69 2.47
CA ARG A 46 3.57 -6.07 1.98
C ARG A 46 2.22 -6.34 1.33
N CYS A 47 1.13 -5.79 1.87
CA CYS A 47 -0.18 -5.88 1.24
C CYS A 47 -0.22 -5.10 -0.07
N ALA A 48 0.35 -3.89 -0.10
CA ALA A 48 0.50 -3.07 -1.29
C ALA A 48 1.43 -3.69 -2.35
N SER A 49 2.27 -4.66 -1.97
CA SER A 49 3.20 -5.35 -2.86
C SER A 49 2.70 -6.64 -3.47
N ARG A 50 1.56 -7.17 -3.03
CA ARG A 50 1.08 -8.47 -3.51
C ARG A 50 0.90 -8.51 -5.01
N THR A 51 0.36 -7.47 -5.64
CA THR A 51 0.12 -7.46 -7.09
C THR A 51 1.28 -6.88 -7.88
N GLY A 52 1.92 -5.82 -7.38
CA GLY A 52 3.02 -5.16 -8.06
C GLY A 52 4.36 -5.90 -8.05
N SER A 53 4.44 -7.08 -7.43
CA SER A 53 5.62 -7.96 -7.46
C SER A 53 5.47 -9.16 -8.40
N LEU A 54 4.31 -9.28 -9.06
CA LEU A 54 4.02 -10.37 -9.98
C LEU A 54 4.25 -9.92 -11.42
N PRO A 55 4.72 -10.82 -12.31
CA PRO A 55 4.78 -10.54 -13.74
C PRO A 55 3.40 -10.15 -14.28
N ILE A 56 3.35 -9.26 -15.27
CA ILE A 56 2.10 -8.77 -15.91
C ILE A 56 1.18 -9.93 -16.32
N GLN A 57 1.76 -11.01 -16.85
CA GLN A 57 1.01 -12.20 -17.28
C GLN A 57 0.32 -12.92 -16.11
N THR A 58 0.95 -12.92 -14.94
CA THR A 58 0.41 -13.57 -13.73
C THR A 58 -0.59 -12.68 -13.02
N VAL A 59 -0.37 -11.36 -13.00
CA VAL A 59 -1.28 -10.42 -12.35
C VAL A 59 -2.66 -10.40 -13.01
N GLY A 60 -2.72 -10.60 -14.33
CA GLY A 60 -3.98 -10.69 -15.08
C GLY A 60 -4.85 -11.91 -14.72
N LEU A 61 -4.28 -12.92 -14.05
CA LEU A 61 -5.00 -14.11 -13.58
C LEU A 61 -5.53 -13.95 -12.15
N LEU A 62 -5.12 -12.89 -11.42
CA LEU A 62 -5.58 -12.66 -10.07
C LEU A 62 -7.03 -12.13 -10.06
N PRO A 63 -7.81 -12.50 -9.02
CA PRO A 63 -9.09 -11.87 -8.79
C PRO A 63 -8.96 -10.35 -8.67
N LEU A 64 -9.86 -9.60 -9.30
CA LEU A 64 -9.82 -8.14 -9.33
C LEU A 64 -9.79 -7.49 -7.92
N HIS A 65 -10.43 -8.11 -6.93
CA HIS A 65 -10.43 -7.62 -5.54
C HIS A 65 -9.01 -7.56 -4.95
N CYS A 66 -8.11 -8.49 -5.31
CA CYS A 66 -6.73 -8.49 -4.85
C CYS A 66 -5.99 -7.22 -5.30
N SER A 67 -6.21 -6.80 -6.55
CA SER A 67 -5.64 -5.57 -7.11
C SER A 67 -6.21 -4.32 -6.45
N ARG A 68 -7.53 -4.29 -6.18
CA ARG A 68 -8.18 -3.18 -5.47
C ARG A 68 -7.66 -3.04 -4.05
N PHE A 69 -7.55 -4.15 -3.31
CA PHE A 69 -7.04 -4.13 -1.96
C PHE A 69 -5.57 -3.70 -1.91
N SER A 70 -4.72 -4.24 -2.79
CA SER A 70 -3.31 -3.84 -2.92
C SER A 70 -3.18 -2.35 -3.25
N LEU A 71 -4.00 -1.84 -4.16
CA LEU A 71 -4.05 -0.41 -4.49
C LEU A 71 -4.52 0.44 -3.30
N GLY A 72 -5.55 -0.01 -2.58
CA GLY A 72 -6.02 0.64 -1.36
C GLY A 72 -4.91 0.74 -0.30
N CYS A 73 -4.13 -0.32 -0.12
CA CYS A 73 -2.99 -0.32 0.79
C CYS A 73 -1.93 0.71 0.39
N LEU A 74 -1.61 0.80 -0.91
CA LEU A 74 -0.69 1.80 -1.43
C LEU A 74 -1.23 3.23 -1.23
N GLN A 75 -2.49 3.47 -1.55
CA GLN A 75 -3.16 4.76 -1.33
C GLN A 75 -3.15 5.16 0.15
N MET A 76 -3.37 4.19 1.05
CA MET A 76 -3.26 4.43 2.49
C MET A 76 -1.85 4.85 2.89
N MET A 77 -0.80 4.21 2.35
CA MET A 77 0.59 4.64 2.61
C MET A 77 0.84 6.09 2.17
N PHE A 78 0.35 6.49 1.00
CA PHE A 78 0.40 7.90 0.58
C PHE A 78 -0.36 8.80 1.57
N SER A 79 -1.54 8.38 2.02
CA SER A 79 -2.34 9.13 2.99
C SER A 79 -1.61 9.32 4.33
N LEU A 80 -0.89 8.30 4.81
CA LEU A 80 -0.10 8.37 6.05
C LEU A 80 1.07 9.36 5.95
N CYS A 81 1.65 9.54 4.76
CA CYS A 81 2.70 10.53 4.53
C CYS A 81 2.18 11.96 4.74
N SER A 82 0.91 12.22 4.39
CA SER A 82 0.28 13.53 4.53
C SER A 82 -0.23 13.86 5.94
N CYS A 83 -0.01 12.99 6.94
CA CYS A 83 -0.45 13.23 8.32
C CYS A 83 0.42 14.27 9.04
N ILE A 84 0.02 15.54 8.90
CA ILE A 84 0.56 16.67 9.66
C ILE A 84 -0.27 16.84 10.94
N LEU A 85 0.38 16.76 12.12
CA LEU A 85 -0.29 17.04 13.38
C LEU A 85 -0.47 18.57 13.52
N LYS A 86 -1.73 19.02 13.56
CA LYS A 86 -2.09 20.40 13.90
C LYS A 86 -2.00 20.58 15.42
N THR A 87 -0.79 20.74 15.94
CA THR A 87 -0.59 21.22 17.32
C THR A 87 0.14 22.55 17.26
N SER A 88 -0.38 23.53 18.01
CA SER A 88 -0.04 24.96 18.03
C SER A 88 1.31 25.39 17.42
N SER A 89 1.21 26.33 16.49
CA SER A 89 2.25 27.19 15.89
C SER A 89 3.26 26.58 14.92
N TYR A 90 3.51 25.27 14.90
CA TYR A 90 4.35 24.62 13.87
C TYR A 90 3.80 23.23 13.50
N PRO A 91 3.78 22.84 12.21
CA PRO A 91 3.40 21.50 11.82
C PRO A 91 4.41 20.47 12.36
N ALA A 92 4.03 19.75 13.43
CA ALA A 92 4.80 18.62 13.89
C ALA A 92 4.51 17.42 12.97
N VAL A 93 5.54 16.90 12.30
CA VAL A 93 5.41 15.70 11.45
C VAL A 93 5.20 14.49 12.37
N SER A 94 4.11 13.75 12.15
CA SER A 94 3.84 12.50 12.87
C SER A 94 4.98 11.49 12.64
N GLU A 95 5.39 10.75 13.68
CA GLU A 95 6.36 9.66 13.55
C GLU A 95 5.88 8.61 12.54
N THR A 96 4.58 8.33 12.50
CA THR A 96 3.96 7.48 11.47
C THR A 96 4.23 8.02 10.07
N SER A 97 4.14 9.34 9.85
CA SER A 97 4.43 9.96 8.55
C SER A 97 5.91 9.80 8.18
N LYS A 98 6.85 10.03 9.10
CA LYS A 98 8.29 9.83 8.85
C LYS A 98 8.61 8.39 8.42
N VAL A 99 8.08 7.42 9.17
CA VAL A 99 8.23 6.00 8.85
C VAL A 99 7.59 5.67 7.49
N SER A 100 6.39 6.18 7.23
CA SER A 100 5.65 5.94 5.99
C SER A 100 6.37 6.51 4.78
N ILE A 101 6.94 7.71 4.87
CA ILE A 101 7.72 8.33 3.79
C ILE A 101 8.92 7.44 3.44
N SER A 102 9.69 6.98 4.44
CA SER A 102 10.87 6.15 4.18
C SER A 102 10.52 4.84 3.47
N ILE A 103 9.43 4.18 3.85
CA ILE A 103 8.98 2.93 3.24
C ILE A 103 8.41 3.19 1.85
N LEU A 104 7.56 4.22 1.70
CA LEU A 104 6.93 4.57 0.43
C LEU A 104 7.97 5.00 -0.62
N THR A 105 9.02 5.72 -0.25
CA THR A 105 10.10 6.10 -1.19
C THR A 105 10.75 4.86 -1.80
N LYS A 106 11.16 3.89 -0.98
CA LYS A 106 11.71 2.61 -1.46
C LYS A 106 10.71 1.87 -2.35
N ARG A 107 9.42 1.94 -2.00
CA ARG A 107 8.37 1.29 -2.76
C ARG A 107 8.20 1.91 -4.15
N CYS A 108 8.24 3.23 -4.25
CA CYS A 108 8.21 3.95 -5.52
C CYS A 108 9.41 3.60 -6.40
N GLU A 109 10.61 3.46 -5.82
CA GLU A 109 11.80 3.00 -6.55
C GLU A 109 11.58 1.61 -7.17
N VAL A 110 11.02 0.67 -6.42
CA VAL A 110 10.69 -0.68 -6.93
C VAL A 110 9.65 -0.61 -8.05
N ILE A 111 8.58 0.18 -7.88
CA ILE A 111 7.52 0.31 -8.90
C ILE A 111 8.08 0.90 -10.19
N LEU A 112 8.88 1.98 -10.10
CA LEU A 112 9.50 2.61 -11.26
C LEU A 112 10.51 1.67 -11.92
N GLY A 113 11.30 0.95 -11.14
CA GLY A 113 12.23 -0.07 -11.65
C GLY A 113 11.52 -1.18 -12.41
N GLN A 114 10.41 -1.70 -11.86
CA GLN A 114 9.61 -2.73 -12.52
C GLN A 114 8.97 -2.20 -13.80
N PHE A 115 8.42 -0.98 -13.78
CA PHE A 115 7.85 -0.35 -14.97
C PHE A 115 8.86 -0.26 -16.12
N LEU A 116 10.09 0.18 -15.83
CA LEU A 116 11.16 0.26 -16.82
C LEU A 116 11.61 -1.12 -17.33
N ALA A 117 11.63 -2.13 -16.47
CA ALA A 117 11.96 -3.50 -16.87
C ALA A 117 10.89 -4.08 -17.79
N ASP A 118 9.61 -3.93 -17.42
CA ASP A 118 8.47 -4.39 -18.19
C ASP A 118 8.40 -3.71 -19.57
N GLU A 119 8.70 -2.40 -19.66
CA GLU A 119 8.76 -1.66 -20.92
C GLU A 119 9.84 -2.23 -21.86
N ASN A 120 11.04 -2.52 -21.33
CA ASN A 120 12.12 -3.12 -22.11
C ASN A 120 11.75 -4.52 -22.62
N ASP A 121 11.14 -5.36 -21.78
CA ASP A 121 10.73 -6.71 -22.17
C ASP A 121 9.62 -6.68 -23.24
N LEU A 122 8.65 -5.76 -23.12
CA LEU A 122 7.61 -5.57 -24.13
C LEU A 122 8.18 -5.01 -25.44
N GLY A 123 9.13 -4.09 -25.39
CA GLY A 123 9.82 -3.55 -26.57
C GLY A 123 10.69 -4.59 -27.30
N ILE A 124 11.25 -5.56 -26.57
CA ILE A 124 11.97 -6.71 -27.15
C ILE A 124 11.00 -7.69 -27.82
N LEU A 125 9.80 -7.92 -27.26
CA LEU A 125 8.78 -8.77 -27.86
C LEU A 125 8.19 -8.18 -29.15
N GLN A 126 8.19 -6.86 -29.30
CA GLN A 126 7.63 -6.18 -30.48
C GLN A 126 8.62 -6.08 -31.67
N ASN A 127 9.91 -6.40 -31.45
CA ASN A 127 10.98 -6.41 -32.47
C ASN A 127 11.42 -7.82 -32.89
N ARG A 128 10.70 -8.88 -32.47
CA ARG A 128 10.81 -10.24 -33.01
C ARG A 128 9.59 -10.57 -33.84
#